data_AF-A0AA48GJJ6-F1
#
_entry.id   AF-A0AA48GJJ6-F1
#
_cell.length_a   1.000
_cell.length_b   1.000
_cell.length_c   1.000
_cell.angle_alpha   90.00
_cell.angle_beta   90.00
_cell.angle_gamma   90.00
#
_symmetry.space_group_name_H-M   'P 1'
#
loop_
_entity.id
_entity.type
_entity.pdbx_description
1 polymer ?
#
loop_
_entity_poly.entity_id
_entity_poly.type
_entity_poly.pdbx_seq_one_letter_code
_entity_poly.pdbx_strand_id
1 'polypeptide(L)'
;MSRWTERYYADKAAGTCVRCHHQDAVPGQVECGYCAEANSDRVQALETDRRKKGLCPHCGKLPTPGYKTCAVARQQDRDYHAAKKAQVIHQVAA
;
A
#
# COMPACT_ATOMS: atom_id res chain seq x y z
N MET A 1 21.95 -0.42 -10.03
CA MET A 1 20.47 -0.47 -10.01
C MET A 1 20.03 -1.67 -10.83
N SER A 2 18.92 -2.33 -10.49
CA SER A 2 18.46 -3.46 -11.31
C SER A 2 17.62 -2.93 -12.47
N ARG A 3 17.65 -3.63 -13.60
CA ARG A 3 16.81 -3.36 -14.79
C ARG A 3 15.32 -3.26 -14.44
N TRP A 4 14.89 -3.96 -13.38
CA TRP A 4 13.51 -3.92 -12.87
C TRP A 4 13.19 -2.57 -12.22
N THR A 5 14.10 -2.04 -11.42
CA THR A 5 13.95 -0.71 -10.78
C THR A 5 13.88 0.41 -11.81
N GLU A 6 14.72 0.35 -12.84
CA GLU A 6 14.72 1.33 -13.93
C GLU A 6 13.38 1.35 -14.68
N ARG A 7 12.85 0.18 -15.05
CA ARG A 7 11.58 0.07 -15.76
C ARG A 7 10.41 0.62 -14.93
N TYR A 8 10.36 0.27 -13.64
CA TYR A 8 9.34 0.77 -12.72
C TYR A 8 9.30 2.30 -12.69
N TYR A 9 10.46 2.96 -12.55
CA TYR A 9 10.52 4.41 -12.50
C TYR A 9 10.21 5.06 -13.86
N ALA A 10 10.63 4.43 -14.96
CA ALA A 10 10.30 4.89 -16.30
C ALA A 10 8.79 4.86 -16.56
N ASP A 11 8.12 3.73 -16.25
CA ASP A 11 6.67 3.60 -16.44
C ASP A 11 5.91 4.58 -15.52
N LYS A 12 6.33 4.71 -14.25
CA LYS A 12 5.75 5.67 -13.31
C LYS A 12 5.88 7.12 -13.79
N ALA A 13 7.04 7.49 -14.32
CA ALA A 13 7.30 8.84 -14.83
C ALA A 13 6.50 9.13 -16.12
N ALA A 14 6.32 8.11 -16.96
CA ALA A 14 5.51 8.19 -18.18
C ALA A 14 3.99 8.14 -17.91
N GLY A 15 3.58 7.86 -16.68
CA GLY A 15 2.16 7.65 -16.35
C GLY A 15 1.61 6.36 -16.93
N THR A 16 2.46 5.38 -17.23
CA THR A 16 2.08 4.05 -17.70
C THR A 16 1.95 3.10 -16.51
N CYS A 17 0.96 2.21 -16.55
CA CYS A 17 0.74 1.19 -15.54
C CYS A 17 2.01 0.34 -15.34
N VAL A 18 2.56 0.34 -14.12
CA VAL A 18 3.79 -0.38 -13.76
C VAL A 18 3.62 -1.90 -13.71
N ARG A 19 2.36 -2.39 -13.78
CA ARG A 19 2.02 -3.81 -13.69
C ARG A 19 1.85 -4.46 -15.05
N CYS A 20 1.08 -3.82 -15.94
CA CYS A 20 0.83 -4.35 -17.28
C CYS A 20 1.70 -3.69 -18.35
N HIS A 21 2.26 -2.50 -18.11
CA HIS A 21 3.10 -1.76 -19.06
C HIS A 21 2.42 -1.40 -20.39
N HIS A 22 1.09 -1.51 -20.48
CA HIS A 22 0.34 -1.37 -21.73
C HIS A 22 -0.72 -0.26 -21.72
N GLN A 23 -1.18 0.13 -20.53
CA GLN A 23 -2.25 1.12 -20.36
C GLN A 23 -1.75 2.24 -19.47
N ASP A 24 -2.37 3.41 -19.61
CA ASP A 24 -2.11 4.53 -18.73
C ASP A 24 -2.55 4.21 -17.30
N ALA A 25 -1.73 4.65 -16.35
CA ALA A 25 -2.07 4.63 -14.94
C ALA A 25 -3.20 5.63 -14.67
N VAL A 26 -4.02 5.31 -13.67
CA VAL A 26 -5.01 6.28 -13.17
C VAL A 26 -4.27 7.50 -12.61
N PRO A 27 -4.71 8.75 -12.87
CA PRO A 27 -4.06 9.94 -12.34
C PRO A 27 -3.84 9.86 -10.82
N GLY A 28 -2.60 10.07 -10.38
CA GLY A 28 -2.20 9.94 -8.97
C GLY A 28 -1.92 8.50 -8.50
N GLN A 29 -2.08 7.50 -9.35
CA GLN A 29 -1.72 6.12 -9.11
C GLN A 29 -0.58 5.65 -10.03
N VAL A 30 -0.12 4.42 -9.82
CA VAL A 30 0.94 3.78 -10.64
C VAL A 30 0.42 2.60 -11.45
N GLU A 31 -0.86 2.25 -11.28
CA GLU A 31 -1.51 1.14 -11.97
C GLU A 31 -2.71 1.68 -12.77
N CYS A 32 -3.06 1.02 -13.87
CA CYS A 32 -4.32 1.28 -14.56
C CYS A 32 -5.51 0.77 -13.74
N GLY A 33 -6.72 1.25 -14.03
CA GLY A 33 -7.92 0.92 -13.24
C GLY A 33 -8.15 -0.58 -13.08
N TYR A 34 -8.03 -1.34 -14.17
CA TYR A 34 -8.16 -2.81 -14.13
C TYR A 34 -7.10 -3.48 -13.25
N CYS A 35 -5.85 -3.02 -13.32
CA CYS A 35 -4.77 -3.58 -12.51
C CYS A 35 -4.93 -3.24 -11.04
N ALA A 36 -5.35 -2.01 -10.74
CA ALA A 36 -5.61 -1.54 -9.39
C ALA A 36 -6.77 -2.32 -8.74
N GLU A 37 -7.86 -2.54 -9.48
CA GLU A 37 -9.01 -3.34 -9.01
C GLU A 37 -8.61 -4.79 -8.73
N ALA A 38 -7.96 -5.45 -9.69
CA ALA A 38 -7.47 -6.82 -9.50
C ALA A 38 -6.49 -6.94 -8.32
N ASN A 39 -5.66 -5.91 -8.07
CA ASN A 39 -4.78 -5.87 -6.92
C ASN A 39 -5.57 -5.68 -5.61
N SER A 40 -6.58 -4.81 -5.61
CA SER A 40 -7.49 -4.59 -4.47
C SER A 40 -8.19 -5.88 -4.05
N ASP A 41 -8.79 -6.60 -5.01
CA ASP A 41 -9.48 -7.87 -4.75
C ASP A 41 -8.54 -8.91 -4.15
N ARG A 42 -7.34 -9.03 -4.73
CA ARG A 42 -6.29 -9.93 -4.22
C ARG A 42 -5.88 -9.58 -2.80
N VAL A 43 -5.67 -8.30 -2.50
CA VAL A 43 -5.30 -7.84 -1.16
C VAL A 43 -6.43 -8.12 -0.17
N GLN A 44 -7.68 -7.84 -0.53
CA GLN A 44 -8.84 -8.10 0.32
C GLN A 44 -9.02 -9.60 0.62
N ALA A 45 -8.85 -10.46 -0.39
CA ALA A 45 -8.88 -11.90 -0.21
C ALA A 45 -7.78 -12.38 0.75
N LEU A 46 -6.55 -11.86 0.56
CA LEU A 46 -5.39 -12.19 1.39
C LEU A 46 -5.57 -11.74 2.85
N GLU A 47 -6.09 -10.54 3.07
CA GLU A 47 -6.40 -10.05 4.42
C GLU A 47 -7.46 -10.92 5.10
N THR A 48 -8.50 -11.28 4.36
CA THR A 48 -9.60 -12.12 4.87
C THR A 48 -9.08 -13.50 5.26
N ASP A 49 -8.26 -14.13 4.43
CA ASP A 49 -7.61 -15.41 4.71
C ASP A 49 -6.71 -15.32 5.95
N ARG A 50 -5.86 -14.30 6.04
CA ARG A 50 -4.99 -14.06 7.20
C ARG A 50 -5.79 -13.90 8.49
N ARG A 51 -6.89 -13.13 8.47
CA ARG A 51 -7.77 -12.95 9.64
C ARG A 51 -8.38 -14.27 10.09
N LYS A 52 -8.85 -15.11 9.16
CA LYS A 52 -9.40 -16.45 9.47
C LYS A 52 -8.35 -17.36 10.12
N LYS A 53 -7.09 -17.21 9.72
CA LYS A 53 -5.94 -17.94 10.29
C LYS A 53 -5.39 -17.31 11.58
N GLY A 54 -6.01 -16.24 12.10
CA GLY A 54 -5.53 -15.53 13.29
C GLY A 54 -4.21 -14.79 13.06
N LEU A 55 -3.87 -14.44 11.82
CA LEU A 55 -2.65 -13.74 11.44
C LEU A 55 -2.91 -12.25 11.25
N CYS A 56 -1.87 -11.43 11.39
CA CYS A 56 -1.88 -10.01 11.09
C CYS A 56 -2.27 -9.79 9.61
N PRO A 57 -3.31 -8.98 9.31
CA PRO A 57 -3.78 -8.78 7.94
C PRO A 57 -2.73 -8.13 7.02
N HIS A 58 -1.92 -7.21 7.56
CA HIS A 58 -0.91 -6.47 6.77
C HIS A 58 0.30 -7.32 6.38
N CYS A 59 0.88 -8.05 7.35
CA CYS A 59 2.17 -8.73 7.15
C CYS A 59 2.11 -10.26 7.27
N GLY A 60 0.97 -10.84 7.66
CA GLY A 60 0.79 -12.30 7.81
C GLY A 60 1.50 -12.94 9.00
N LYS A 61 2.18 -12.16 9.85
CA LYS A 61 2.80 -12.66 11.10
C LYS A 61 1.77 -12.78 12.22
N LEU A 62 2.10 -13.49 13.30
CA LEU A 62 1.23 -13.57 14.48
C LEU A 62 0.95 -12.15 15.05
N PRO A 63 -0.32 -11.85 15.37
CA PRO A 63 -0.67 -10.59 16.00
C PRO A 63 -0.24 -10.58 17.48
N THR A 64 -0.17 -9.38 18.05
CA THR A 64 0.05 -9.24 19.50
C THR A 64 -1.21 -9.70 20.25
N PRO A 65 -1.09 -10.43 21.38
CA PRO A 65 -2.25 -10.82 22.19
C PRO A 65 -3.17 -9.63 22.50
N GLY A 66 -4.47 -9.82 22.29
CA GLY A 66 -5.48 -8.75 22.47
C GLY A 66 -5.64 -7.78 21.29
N TYR A 67 -4.89 -7.96 20.20
CA TYR A 67 -4.95 -7.08 19.04
C TYR A 67 -5.11 -7.84 17.72
N LYS A 68 -5.58 -7.13 16.69
CA LYS A 68 -5.76 -7.66 15.33
C LYS A 68 -4.49 -7.57 14.46
N THR A 69 -3.49 -6.81 14.90
CA THR A 69 -2.24 -6.52 14.16
C THR A 69 -1.02 -6.81 15.01
N CYS A 70 0.11 -7.10 14.35
CA CYS A 70 1.39 -7.22 15.03
C CYS A 70 1.91 -5.84 15.49
N ALA A 71 2.83 -5.84 16.46
CA ALA A 71 3.39 -4.61 17.04
C ALA A 71 4.02 -3.70 15.97
N VAL A 72 4.73 -4.28 15.00
CA VAL A 72 5.38 -3.53 13.91
C VAL A 72 4.36 -2.81 13.04
N ALA A 73 3.35 -3.52 12.52
CA ALA A 73 2.32 -2.93 11.68
C ALA A 73 1.54 -1.84 12.43
N ARG A 74 1.27 -2.06 13.73
CA ARG A 74 0.61 -1.06 14.57
C ARG A 74 1.46 0.20 14.77
N GLN A 75 2.76 0.04 14.98
CA GLN A 75 3.64 1.19 15.14
C GLN A 75 3.75 1.98 13.83
N GLN A 76 3.88 1.30 12.70
CA GLN A 76 3.89 1.94 11.38
C GLN A 76 2.61 2.75 11.12
N ASP A 77 1.44 2.21 11.46
CA ASP A 77 0.17 2.95 11.37
C ASP A 77 0.16 4.20 12.25
N ARG A 78 0.64 4.08 13.50
CA ARG A 78 0.76 5.23 14.41
C ARG A 78 1.68 6.29 13.85
N ASP A 79 2.83 5.90 13.31
CA ASP A 79 3.81 6.82 12.74
C ASP A 79 3.25 7.51 11.49
N TYR A 80 2.57 6.77 10.62
CA TYR A 80 1.89 7.32 9.44
C TYR A 80 0.82 8.35 9.84
N HIS A 81 -0.03 8.02 10.80
CA HIS A 81 -1.08 8.94 11.27
C HIS A 81 -0.51 10.15 12.01
N ALA A 82 0.56 9.98 12.79
CA ALA A 82 1.27 11.07 13.45
C ALA A 82 1.89 12.02 12.42
N ALA A 83 2.59 11.48 11.41
CA ALA A 83 3.19 12.26 10.32
C ALA A 83 2.13 13.01 9.52
N LYS A 84 1.03 12.35 9.14
CA LYS A 84 -0.09 12.98 8.43
C LYS A 84 -0.73 14.09 9.26
N LYS A 85 -0.91 13.88 10.58
CA LYS A 85 -1.44 14.90 11.49
C LYS A 85 -0.51 16.11 11.58
N ALA A 86 0.81 15.88 11.70
CA ALA A 86 1.80 16.95 11.73
C ALA A 86 1.81 17.75 10.41
N GLN A 87 1.72 17.06 9.26
CA GLN A 87 1.66 17.70 7.95
C GLN A 87 0.40 18.56 7.78
N VAL A 88 -0.76 18.08 8.24
CA VAL A 88 -2.01 18.84 8.23
C VAL A 88 -1.88 20.08 9.12
N ILE A 89 -1.31 19.97 10.32
CA ILE A 89 -1.12 21.13 11.23
C ILE A 89 -0.27 22.22 10.58
N HIS A 90 0.76 21.87 9.80
CA HIS A 90 1.59 22.85 9.07
C HIS A 90 0.85 23.55 7.91
N GLN A 91 -0.23 22.99 7.37
CA GLN A 91 -0.98 23.55 6.24
C GLN A 91 -2.10 24.51 6.65
N VAL A 92 -2.49 24.58 7.94
CA VAL A 92 -3.56 25.46 8.45
C VAL A 92 -3.02 26.69 9.20
N ALA A 93 -1.71 26.93 9.18
CA ALA A 93 -1.04 28.06 9.85
C ALA A 93 -0.55 29.14 8.87
N ALA A 94 -1.21 29.29 7.71
CA ALA A 94 -0.93 30.32 6.71
C ALA A 94 -2.16 31.18 6.45
#